data_AF-A0AAN8QCV5-F1
#
_entry.id   AF-A0AAN8QCV5-F1
#
_cell.length_a   1.000
_cell.length_b   1.000
_cell.length_c   1.000
_cell.angle_alpha   90.00
_cell.angle_beta   90.00
_cell.angle_gamma   90.00
#
_symmetry.space_group_name_H-M   'P 1'
#
loop_
_entity.id
_entity.type
_entity.pdbx_description
1 polymer ?
#
loop_
_entity_poly.entity_id
_entity_poly.type
_entity_poly.pdbx_seq_one_letter_code
_entity_poly.pdbx_strand_id
1 'polypeptide(L)'
;MQVYFDMNYTSRREFIEEHQRVLQSRLVPVSREITGQAEPGFPNRHHHSERGYSCLTERLSPVRAGTFMSLIKKEKEQQLNDLSMIVTGIRLFNKERQQERRRGHRRLASNSDEAIPSTSKDIEWELELSQRLAWQYTAWLERLLDPEVETRECIVPLDMLKQALYNVRQHEAFLKVILADVILCAKQVETLQTELATRMKLLRVTIHSKTAVPTAQVFPHFTALAKFWSGLQDEMVLLSILGNMMENLQPFLAAQSQLFPDAALRQTLICWRPTFVKSYEWNEWELRRKAIKLANLRGKVTHSMQTNLSHMRRDNVTQTYLPKDVACQSKRDGKSNVPKPQVYLAGLRGGKNQHYTHMIKTNLTRSVDD
;
A
#
# COMPACT_ATOMS: atom_id res chain seq x y z
N MET A 1 -3.02 -21.62 -23.31
CA MET A 1 -2.65 -20.86 -22.10
C MET A 1 -1.47 -19.91 -22.35
N GLN A 2 -0.26 -20.38 -22.73
CA GLN A 2 0.92 -19.52 -22.99
C GLN A 2 0.60 -18.29 -23.85
N VAL A 3 0.09 -18.51 -25.06
CA VAL A 3 -0.21 -17.43 -26.02
C VAL A 3 -1.18 -16.40 -25.45
N TYR A 4 -2.18 -16.87 -24.69
CA TYR A 4 -3.12 -15.97 -24.03
C TYR A 4 -2.42 -15.11 -22.99
N PHE A 5 -1.57 -15.72 -22.14
CA PHE A 5 -0.83 -14.98 -21.13
C PHE A 5 0.11 -13.96 -21.77
N ASP A 6 0.92 -14.35 -22.76
CA ASP A 6 1.88 -13.45 -23.41
C ASP A 6 1.22 -12.28 -24.16
N MET A 7 0.00 -12.47 -24.68
CA MET A 7 -0.73 -11.41 -25.40
C MET A 7 -1.47 -10.44 -24.47
N ASN A 8 -1.85 -10.88 -23.27
CA ASN A 8 -2.71 -10.10 -22.37
C ASN A 8 -1.98 -9.60 -21.11
N TYR A 9 -0.92 -10.29 -20.69
CA TYR A 9 -0.10 -9.88 -19.57
C TYR A 9 0.82 -8.72 -19.99
N THR A 10 0.92 -7.72 -19.12
CA THR A 10 1.81 -6.58 -19.30
C THR A 10 2.39 -6.26 -17.94
N SER A 11 3.70 -5.98 -17.88
CA SER A 11 4.34 -5.66 -16.60
C SER A 11 3.69 -4.41 -15.98
N ARG A 12 3.66 -4.31 -14.66
CA ARG A 12 3.09 -3.15 -13.96
C ARG A 12 3.59 -1.80 -14.51
N ARG A 13 4.89 -1.71 -14.80
CA ARG A 13 5.51 -0.47 -15.31
C ARG A 13 4.95 -0.10 -16.68
N GLU A 14 4.99 -1.04 -17.63
CA GLU A 14 4.49 -0.83 -18.99
C GLU A 14 2.99 -0.52 -18.97
N PHE A 15 2.24 -1.20 -18.10
CA PHE A 15 0.81 -0.95 -17.93
C PHE A 15 0.53 0.49 -17.50
N ILE A 16 1.21 0.99 -16.46
CA ILE A 16 0.99 2.36 -15.97
C ILE A 16 1.37 3.39 -17.03
N GLU A 17 2.50 3.20 -17.73
CA GLU A 17 2.95 4.09 -18.80
C GLU A 17 1.93 4.14 -19.95
N GLU A 18 1.45 2.98 -20.41
CA GLU A 18 0.46 2.90 -21.49
C GLU A 18 -0.92 3.41 -21.06
N HIS A 19 -1.36 3.08 -19.85
CA HIS A 19 -2.63 3.56 -19.31
C HIS A 19 -2.69 5.08 -19.26
N GLN A 20 -1.62 5.71 -18.74
CA GLN A 20 -1.51 7.17 -18.70
C GLN A 20 -1.45 7.77 -20.10
N ARG A 21 -0.75 7.13 -21.06
CA ARG A 21 -0.73 7.54 -22.47
C ARG A 21 -2.13 7.52 -23.10
N VAL A 22 -2.91 6.48 -22.84
CA VAL A 22 -4.29 6.34 -23.34
C VAL A 22 -5.22 7.38 -22.70
N LEU A 23 -5.08 7.64 -21.40
CA LEU A 23 -5.86 8.69 -20.74
C LEU A 23 -5.53 10.07 -21.33
N GLN A 24 -4.26 10.35 -21.59
CA GLN A 24 -3.84 11.59 -22.24
C GLN A 24 -4.38 11.69 -23.68
N SER A 25 -4.35 10.61 -24.46
CA SER A 25 -4.86 10.63 -25.84
C SER A 25 -6.37 10.90 -25.91
N ARG A 26 -7.14 10.40 -24.94
CA ARG A 26 -8.58 10.69 -24.79
C ARG A 26 -8.87 12.16 -24.46
N LEU A 27 -7.92 12.86 -23.85
CA LEU A 27 -8.05 14.30 -23.53
C LEU A 27 -7.66 15.21 -24.71
N VAL A 28 -7.00 14.68 -25.75
CA VAL A 28 -6.56 15.44 -26.92
C VAL A 28 -7.72 16.14 -27.66
N PRO A 29 -8.88 15.51 -27.94
CA PRO A 29 -9.97 16.19 -28.64
C PRO A 29 -10.50 17.42 -27.88
N VAL A 30 -10.69 17.28 -26.56
CA VAL A 30 -11.16 18.36 -25.68
C VAL A 30 -10.11 19.47 -25.60
N SER A 31 -8.83 19.11 -25.50
CA SER A 31 -7.74 20.08 -25.53
C SER A 31 -7.65 20.84 -26.85
N ARG A 32 -7.84 20.15 -28.00
CA ARG A 32 -7.88 20.78 -29.32
C ARG A 32 -9.03 21.77 -29.46
N GLU A 33 -10.20 21.45 -28.91
CA GLU A 33 -11.36 22.34 -28.90
C GLU A 33 -11.09 23.61 -28.07
N ILE A 34 -10.51 23.47 -26.88
CA ILE A 34 -10.17 24.59 -25.98
C ILE A 34 -9.03 25.46 -26.57
N THR A 35 -8.05 24.83 -27.24
CA THR A 35 -6.91 25.54 -27.84
C THR A 35 -7.20 26.13 -29.22
N GLY A 36 -8.41 25.93 -29.75
CA GLY A 36 -8.90 26.58 -30.97
C GLY A 36 -8.46 25.93 -32.29
N GLN A 37 -7.97 24.69 -32.27
CA GLN A 37 -7.67 23.95 -33.51
C GLN A 37 -8.87 23.08 -33.91
N ALA A 38 -9.80 23.65 -34.66
CA ALA A 38 -10.77 22.87 -35.42
C ALA A 38 -10.06 22.12 -36.56
N GLU A 39 -10.39 20.85 -36.78
CA GLU A 39 -9.89 20.09 -37.92
C GLU A 39 -10.20 20.81 -39.25
N PRO A 40 -9.32 20.72 -40.27
CA PRO A 40 -9.59 21.29 -41.58
C PRO A 40 -10.75 20.52 -42.23
N GLY A 41 -11.98 20.99 -42.01
CA GLY A 41 -13.20 20.40 -42.58
C GLY A 41 -14.52 20.74 -41.89
N PHE A 42 -14.53 21.29 -40.67
CA PHE A 42 -15.78 21.59 -39.95
C PHE A 42 -16.35 22.99 -40.27
N PRO A 43 -17.67 23.14 -40.54
CA PRO A 43 -18.25 24.39 -41.04
C PRO A 43 -18.34 25.55 -40.04
N ASN A 44 -17.97 25.36 -38.76
CA ASN A 44 -18.20 26.32 -37.67
C ASN A 44 -16.91 26.77 -36.94
N ARG A 45 -15.86 27.13 -37.69
CA ARG A 45 -14.55 27.55 -37.12
C ARG A 45 -14.63 28.69 -36.09
N HIS A 46 -15.48 29.69 -36.32
CA HIS A 46 -15.52 30.88 -35.47
C HIS A 46 -16.25 30.63 -34.14
N HIS A 47 -17.37 29.91 -34.17
CA HIS A 47 -18.18 29.66 -32.97
C HIS A 47 -17.53 28.72 -31.94
N HIS A 48 -16.72 27.73 -32.36
CA HIS A 48 -16.07 26.83 -31.40
C HIS A 48 -14.92 27.51 -30.65
N SER A 49 -14.13 28.33 -31.35
CA SER A 49 -13.10 29.13 -30.71
C SER A 49 -13.76 30.15 -29.77
N GLU A 50 -14.78 30.90 -30.23
CA GLU A 50 -15.49 31.90 -29.43
C GLU A 50 -16.12 31.31 -28.16
N ARG A 51 -16.65 30.08 -28.20
CA ARG A 51 -17.16 29.40 -26.99
C ARG A 51 -16.04 29.08 -25.99
N GLY A 52 -14.90 28.59 -26.47
CA GLY A 52 -13.72 28.35 -25.64
C GLY A 52 -13.19 29.64 -25.00
N TYR A 53 -13.02 30.70 -25.80
CA TYR A 53 -12.62 32.03 -25.31
C TYR A 53 -13.63 32.62 -24.35
N SER A 54 -14.94 32.57 -24.67
CA SER A 54 -16.02 33.09 -23.83
C SER A 54 -16.03 32.43 -22.46
N CYS A 55 -15.89 31.10 -22.42
CA CYS A 55 -15.87 30.32 -21.18
C CYS A 55 -14.60 30.60 -20.35
N LEU A 56 -13.48 30.92 -21.00
CA LEU A 56 -12.24 31.35 -20.34
C LEU A 56 -12.33 32.79 -19.83
N THR A 57 -12.91 33.74 -20.58
CA THR A 57 -13.09 35.14 -20.15
C THR A 57 -14.15 35.32 -19.07
N GLU A 58 -15.10 34.40 -18.97
CA GLU A 58 -16.13 34.41 -17.92
C GLU A 58 -15.55 33.96 -16.55
N ARG A 59 -14.42 33.23 -16.55
CA ARG A 59 -13.77 32.70 -15.32
C ARG A 59 -12.37 33.25 -15.03
N LEU A 60 -11.66 33.78 -16.03
CA LEU A 60 -10.33 34.38 -15.92
C LEU A 60 -10.41 35.86 -16.23
N SER A 61 -9.54 36.68 -15.62
CA SER A 61 -9.45 38.09 -15.97
C SER A 61 -9.05 38.25 -17.45
N PRO A 62 -9.50 39.31 -18.15
CA PRO A 62 -9.21 39.52 -19.57
C PRO A 62 -7.71 39.48 -19.89
N VAL A 63 -6.87 39.97 -18.97
CA VAL A 63 -5.41 39.95 -19.07
C VAL A 63 -4.86 38.52 -19.04
N ARG A 64 -5.35 37.68 -18.11
CA ARG A 64 -4.91 36.27 -17.99
C ARG A 64 -5.40 35.41 -19.14
N ALA A 65 -6.61 35.67 -19.63
CA ALA A 65 -7.12 35.06 -20.86
C ALA A 65 -6.24 35.48 -22.05
N GLY A 66 -5.90 36.76 -22.20
CA GLY A 66 -4.99 37.25 -23.24
C GLY A 66 -3.61 36.59 -23.21
N THR A 67 -3.00 36.45 -22.02
CA THR A 67 -1.72 35.73 -21.86
C THR A 67 -1.84 34.27 -22.26
N PHE A 68 -2.87 33.55 -21.82
CA PHE A 68 -3.09 32.14 -22.19
C PHE A 68 -3.20 31.96 -23.71
N MET A 69 -3.87 32.88 -24.38
CA MET A 69 -4.11 32.80 -25.83
C MET A 69 -2.85 33.05 -26.65
N SER A 70 -1.89 33.81 -26.12
CA SER A 70 -0.58 34.04 -26.73
C SER A 70 0.38 32.85 -26.65
N LEU A 71 0.10 31.84 -25.82
CA LEU A 71 0.97 30.68 -25.64
C LEU A 71 0.94 29.71 -26.83
N ILE A 72 2.05 28.98 -27.00
CA ILE A 72 2.13 27.88 -27.96
C ILE A 72 1.27 26.69 -27.51
N LYS A 73 0.87 25.83 -28.45
CA LYS A 73 -0.04 24.69 -28.20
C LYS A 73 0.41 23.81 -27.03
N LYS A 74 1.69 23.42 -27.01
CA LYS A 74 2.28 22.58 -25.95
C LYS A 74 2.15 23.23 -24.57
N GLU A 75 2.32 24.54 -24.48
CA GLU A 75 2.21 25.29 -23.22
C GLU A 75 0.75 25.44 -22.78
N LYS A 76 -0.18 25.63 -23.72
CA LYS A 76 -1.63 25.62 -23.42
C LYS A 76 -2.07 24.26 -22.88
N GLU A 77 -1.66 23.18 -23.52
CA GLU A 77 -1.91 21.79 -23.08
C GLU A 77 -1.34 21.54 -21.67
N GLN A 78 -0.10 21.97 -21.43
CA GLN A 78 0.52 21.85 -20.11
C GLN A 78 -0.24 22.65 -19.04
N GLN A 79 -0.63 23.89 -19.34
CA GLN A 79 -1.39 24.71 -18.40
C GLN A 79 -2.78 24.14 -18.10
N LEU A 80 -3.46 23.56 -19.10
CA LEU A 80 -4.73 22.86 -18.89
C LEU A 80 -4.55 21.62 -18.00
N ASN A 81 -3.48 20.86 -18.20
CA ASN A 81 -3.14 19.72 -17.35
C ASN A 81 -2.85 20.16 -15.91
N ASP A 82 -2.04 21.20 -15.72
CA ASP A 82 -1.72 21.73 -14.39
C ASP A 82 -2.97 22.25 -13.68
N LEU A 83 -3.84 22.98 -14.38
CA LEU A 83 -5.14 23.42 -13.87
C LEU A 83 -6.04 22.23 -13.50
N SER A 84 -6.09 21.19 -14.33
CA SER A 84 -6.85 19.97 -14.04
C SER A 84 -6.36 19.30 -12.75
N MET A 85 -5.04 19.22 -12.54
CA MET A 85 -4.46 18.65 -11.33
C MET A 85 -4.75 19.51 -10.10
N ILE A 86 -4.67 20.84 -10.22
CA ILE A 86 -5.02 21.75 -9.11
C ILE A 86 -6.51 21.61 -8.75
N VAL A 87 -7.41 21.66 -9.74
CA VAL A 87 -8.85 21.54 -9.53
C VAL A 87 -9.21 20.18 -8.95
N THR A 88 -8.59 19.10 -9.42
CA THR A 88 -8.76 17.75 -8.87
C THR A 88 -8.32 17.71 -7.41
N GLY A 89 -7.15 18.27 -7.08
CA GLY A 89 -6.67 18.39 -5.71
C GLY A 89 -7.60 19.18 -4.80
N ILE A 90 -8.13 20.31 -5.28
CA ILE A 90 -9.11 21.13 -4.53
C ILE A 90 -10.40 20.34 -4.31
N ARG A 91 -10.89 19.63 -5.33
CA ARG A 91 -12.08 18.78 -5.22
C ARG A 91 -11.88 17.67 -4.19
N LEU A 92 -10.71 17.02 -4.18
CA LEU A 92 -10.36 16.00 -3.19
C LEU A 92 -10.32 16.57 -1.77
N PHE A 93 -9.67 17.72 -1.57
CA PHE A 93 -9.61 18.40 -0.29
C PHE A 93 -10.99 18.82 0.22
N ASN A 94 -11.83 19.38 -0.66
CA ASN A 94 -13.19 19.79 -0.32
C ASN A 94 -14.09 18.59 0.00
N LYS A 95 -13.93 17.49 -0.73
CA LYS A 95 -14.65 16.24 -0.49
C LYS A 95 -14.33 15.67 0.89
N GLU A 96 -13.05 15.66 1.28
CA GLU A 96 -12.61 15.23 2.61
C GLU A 96 -13.23 16.10 3.73
N ARG A 97 -13.26 17.43 3.56
CA ARG A 97 -13.91 18.33 4.53
C ARG A 97 -15.43 18.10 4.63
N GLN A 98 -16.08 17.74 3.53
CA GLN A 98 -17.51 17.41 3.54
C GLN A 98 -17.77 16.04 4.20
N GLN A 99 -16.82 15.11 4.11
CA GLN A 99 -16.89 13.78 4.71
C GLN A 99 -16.66 13.77 6.23
N GLU A 100 -15.89 14.72 6.78
CA GLU A 100 -15.88 14.97 8.23
C GLU A 100 -17.28 15.33 8.77
N ARG A 101 -18.14 15.95 7.95
CA ARG A 101 -19.51 16.34 8.32
C ARG A 101 -20.56 15.27 8.03
N ARG A 102 -20.31 14.36 7.08
CA ARG A 102 -21.19 13.24 6.73
C ARG A 102 -20.38 11.94 6.79
N ARG A 103 -20.54 11.16 7.86
CA ARG A 103 -20.01 9.80 8.01
C ARG A 103 -20.51 8.94 6.84
N GLY A 104 -19.77 8.92 5.74
CA GLY A 104 -20.17 8.18 4.56
C GLY A 104 -19.25 8.47 3.38
N HIS A 105 -18.53 7.43 2.97
CA HIS A 105 -17.90 7.26 1.66
C HIS A 105 -16.43 7.71 1.48
N ARG A 106 -15.51 7.29 2.36
CA ARG A 106 -14.28 6.68 1.81
C ARG A 106 -14.80 5.64 0.80
N ARG A 107 -14.62 5.85 -0.49
CA ARG A 107 -15.05 4.89 -1.53
C ARG A 107 -13.81 4.28 -2.15
N LEU A 108 -12.84 5.07 -2.60
CA LEU A 108 -11.67 4.46 -3.26
C LEU A 108 -10.72 3.77 -2.27
N ALA A 109 -10.41 4.40 -1.13
CA ALA A 109 -9.58 3.77 -0.09
C ALA A 109 -10.24 2.52 0.50
N SER A 110 -11.53 2.59 0.85
CA SER A 110 -12.27 1.42 1.35
C SER A 110 -12.40 0.31 0.33
N ASN A 111 -12.60 0.66 -0.95
CA ASN A 111 -12.68 -0.34 -2.02
C ASN A 111 -11.32 -1.03 -2.19
N SER A 112 -10.21 -0.32 -1.99
CA SER A 112 -8.87 -0.91 -2.04
C SER A 112 -8.65 -1.88 -0.88
N ASP A 113 -9.08 -1.50 0.32
CA ASP A 113 -8.91 -2.27 1.56
C ASP A 113 -9.66 -3.62 1.53
N GLU A 114 -10.71 -3.74 0.70
CA GLU A 114 -11.47 -4.98 0.50
C GLU A 114 -11.07 -5.72 -0.78
N ALA A 115 -10.90 -5.01 -1.90
CA ALA A 115 -10.63 -5.62 -3.20
C ALA A 115 -9.25 -6.29 -3.25
N ILE A 116 -8.20 -5.66 -2.70
CA ILE A 116 -6.85 -6.24 -2.73
C ILE A 116 -6.79 -7.57 -1.97
N PRO A 117 -7.25 -7.66 -0.69
CA PRO A 117 -7.25 -8.94 0.01
C PRO A 117 -8.17 -9.98 -0.62
N SER A 118 -9.31 -9.57 -1.21
CA SER A 118 -10.18 -10.50 -1.93
C SER A 118 -9.45 -11.13 -3.11
N THR A 119 -8.95 -10.30 -4.04
CA THR A 119 -8.25 -10.79 -5.24
C THR A 119 -7.01 -11.60 -4.89
N SER A 120 -6.25 -11.20 -3.86
CA SER A 120 -5.09 -11.98 -3.39
C SER A 120 -5.49 -13.37 -2.90
N LYS A 121 -6.55 -13.47 -2.09
CA LYS A 121 -7.06 -14.76 -1.60
C LYS A 121 -7.59 -15.64 -2.73
N ASP A 122 -8.28 -15.04 -3.69
CA ASP A 122 -8.81 -15.78 -4.84
C ASP A 122 -7.67 -16.39 -5.67
N ILE A 123 -6.60 -15.62 -5.93
CA ILE A 123 -5.41 -16.11 -6.63
C ILE A 123 -4.66 -17.17 -5.81
N GLU A 124 -4.50 -16.98 -4.50
CA GLU A 124 -3.87 -17.97 -3.61
C GLU A 124 -4.66 -19.28 -3.58
N TRP A 125 -5.99 -19.21 -3.53
CA TRP A 125 -6.86 -20.38 -3.60
C TRP A 125 -6.70 -21.15 -4.91
N GLU A 126 -6.72 -20.46 -6.05
CA GLU A 126 -6.49 -21.07 -7.38
C GLU A 126 -5.07 -21.65 -7.52
N LEU A 127 -4.09 -21.02 -6.88
CA LEU A 127 -2.72 -21.51 -6.84
C LEU A 127 -2.63 -22.83 -6.07
N GLU A 128 -3.29 -22.92 -4.91
CA GLU A 128 -3.36 -24.16 -4.12
C GLU A 128 -4.07 -25.28 -4.88
N LEU A 129 -5.16 -24.97 -5.59
CA LEU A 129 -5.86 -25.92 -6.47
C LEU A 129 -4.92 -26.46 -7.55
N SER A 130 -4.21 -25.57 -8.25
CA SER A 130 -3.27 -25.92 -9.31
C SER A 130 -2.10 -26.76 -8.79
N GLN A 131 -1.57 -26.43 -7.62
CA GLN A 131 -0.51 -27.22 -6.98
C GLN A 131 -0.97 -28.64 -6.65
N ARG A 132 -2.17 -28.78 -6.07
CA ARG A 132 -2.78 -30.08 -5.77
C ARG A 132 -2.97 -30.92 -7.04
N LEU A 133 -3.54 -30.33 -8.09
CA LEU A 133 -3.75 -31.03 -9.36
C LEU A 133 -2.44 -31.53 -9.97
N ALA A 134 -1.41 -30.69 -9.99
CA ALA A 134 -0.17 -31.11 -10.60
C ALA A 134 0.63 -32.07 -9.70
N TRP A 135 0.44 -32.11 -8.39
CA TRP A 135 0.91 -33.24 -7.57
C TRP A 135 0.18 -34.54 -7.91
N GLN A 136 -1.14 -34.49 -8.09
CA GLN A 136 -1.93 -35.67 -8.49
C GLN A 136 -1.47 -36.20 -9.85
N TYR A 137 -1.24 -35.33 -10.83
CA TYR A 137 -0.74 -35.72 -12.15
C TYR A 137 0.69 -36.26 -12.09
N THR A 138 1.59 -35.66 -11.30
CA THR A 138 2.94 -36.20 -11.09
C THR A 138 2.90 -37.60 -10.48
N ALA A 139 2.16 -37.79 -9.40
CA ALA A 139 2.03 -39.09 -8.74
C ALA A 139 1.41 -40.15 -9.67
N TRP A 140 0.45 -39.76 -10.49
CA TRP A 140 -0.16 -40.67 -11.47
C TRP A 140 0.83 -41.05 -12.58
N LEU A 141 1.63 -40.11 -13.08
CA LEU A 141 2.69 -40.39 -14.06
C LEU A 141 3.74 -41.35 -13.50
N GLU A 142 4.20 -41.12 -12.27
CA GLU A 142 5.19 -41.98 -11.60
C GLU A 142 4.68 -43.42 -11.48
N ARG A 143 3.41 -43.61 -11.11
CA ARG A 143 2.77 -44.94 -11.04
C ARG A 143 2.71 -45.64 -12.41
N LEU A 144 2.45 -44.91 -13.49
CA LEU A 144 2.37 -45.50 -14.84
C LEU A 144 3.74 -45.87 -15.41
N LEU A 145 4.81 -45.27 -14.87
CA LEU A 145 6.18 -45.54 -15.27
C LEU A 145 6.83 -46.65 -14.43
N ASP A 146 6.17 -47.12 -13.38
CA ASP A 146 6.66 -48.20 -12.52
C ASP A 146 6.54 -49.57 -13.22
N PRO A 147 7.66 -50.26 -13.51
CA PRO A 147 7.66 -51.54 -14.21
C PRO A 147 7.02 -52.69 -13.42
N GLU A 148 6.80 -52.53 -12.11
CA GLU A 148 6.20 -53.58 -11.25
C GLU A 148 4.66 -53.57 -11.26
N VAL A 149 4.03 -52.52 -11.81
CA VAL A 149 2.57 -52.36 -11.83
C VAL A 149 2.02 -52.87 -13.18
N GLU A 150 1.27 -53.98 -13.18
CA GLU A 150 0.48 -54.40 -14.35
C GLU A 150 -0.53 -53.32 -14.72
N THR A 151 -0.17 -52.47 -15.68
CA THR A 151 -0.95 -51.34 -16.19
C THR A 151 -2.07 -51.83 -17.14
N ARG A 152 -2.93 -52.73 -16.66
CA ARG A 152 -4.02 -53.30 -17.47
C ARG A 152 -5.30 -52.45 -17.53
N GLU A 153 -5.38 -51.35 -16.78
CA GLU A 153 -6.59 -50.52 -16.69
C GLU A 153 -6.30 -49.01 -16.76
N CYS A 154 -5.29 -48.56 -17.52
CA CYS A 154 -5.12 -47.13 -17.74
C CYS A 154 -6.03 -46.64 -18.88
N ILE A 155 -7.12 -45.96 -18.52
CA ILE A 155 -8.09 -45.40 -19.48
C ILE A 155 -7.50 -44.20 -20.25
N VAL A 156 -6.41 -43.58 -19.76
CA VAL A 156 -5.89 -42.31 -20.29
C VAL A 156 -4.48 -42.45 -20.87
N PRO A 157 -4.24 -42.01 -22.12
CA PRO A 157 -2.91 -42.02 -22.71
C PRO A 157 -1.88 -41.21 -21.91
N LEU A 158 -0.67 -41.76 -21.74
CA LEU A 158 0.44 -41.14 -21.01
C LEU A 158 0.76 -39.73 -21.51
N ASP A 159 0.68 -39.50 -22.83
CA ASP A 159 0.96 -38.20 -23.44
C ASP A 159 -0.06 -37.13 -23.06
N MET A 160 -1.34 -37.49 -22.91
CA MET A 160 -2.38 -36.57 -22.45
C MET A 160 -2.16 -36.17 -21.00
N LEU A 161 -1.73 -37.12 -20.15
CA LEU A 161 -1.41 -36.84 -18.75
C LEU A 161 -0.18 -35.94 -18.62
N LYS A 162 0.85 -36.14 -19.45
CA LYS A 162 2.01 -35.23 -19.52
C LYS A 162 1.59 -33.81 -19.94
N GLN A 163 0.76 -33.69 -20.98
CA GLN A 163 0.23 -32.41 -21.43
C GLN A 163 -0.60 -31.69 -20.37
N ALA A 164 -1.42 -32.43 -19.61
CA ALA A 164 -2.16 -31.88 -18.49
C ALA A 164 -1.24 -31.41 -17.36
N LEU A 165 -0.21 -32.19 -17.00
CA LEU A 165 0.80 -31.77 -16.03
C LEU A 165 1.52 -30.48 -16.47
N TYR A 166 1.96 -30.40 -17.73
CA TYR A 166 2.61 -29.20 -18.25
C TYR A 166 1.70 -27.98 -18.16
N ASN A 167 0.43 -28.10 -18.56
CA ASN A 167 -0.53 -27.01 -18.53
C ASN A 167 -0.83 -26.54 -17.09
N VAL A 168 -0.99 -27.45 -16.12
CA VAL A 168 -1.22 -27.08 -14.72
C VAL A 168 0.03 -26.43 -14.11
N ARG A 169 1.23 -26.95 -14.39
CA ARG A 169 2.50 -26.34 -13.92
C ARG A 169 2.70 -24.95 -14.51
N GLN A 170 2.31 -24.76 -15.76
CA GLN A 170 2.33 -23.47 -16.42
C GLN A 170 1.32 -22.49 -15.81
N HIS A 171 0.10 -22.95 -15.54
CA HIS A 171 -0.91 -22.16 -14.83
C HIS A 171 -0.39 -21.71 -13.46
N GLU A 172 0.20 -22.63 -12.68
CA GLU A 172 0.84 -22.33 -11.40
C GLU A 172 1.92 -21.24 -11.53
N ALA A 173 2.75 -21.30 -12.58
CA ALA A 173 3.77 -20.28 -12.83
C ALA A 173 3.15 -18.90 -13.12
N PHE A 174 2.10 -18.84 -13.94
CA PHE A 174 1.40 -17.59 -14.25
C PHE A 174 0.69 -17.00 -13.04
N LEU A 175 0.00 -17.82 -12.23
CA LEU A 175 -0.60 -17.36 -10.98
C LEU A 175 0.42 -16.77 -10.02
N LYS A 176 1.63 -17.35 -9.93
CA LYS A 176 2.73 -16.79 -9.11
C LYS A 176 3.18 -15.41 -9.60
N VAL A 177 3.26 -15.21 -10.93
CA VAL A 177 3.59 -13.90 -11.51
C VAL A 177 2.50 -12.88 -11.18
N ILE A 178 1.23 -13.22 -11.42
CA ILE A 178 0.09 -12.35 -11.11
C ILE A 178 0.05 -12.02 -9.60
N LEU A 179 0.22 -13.02 -8.73
CA LEU A 179 0.23 -12.82 -7.28
C LEU A 179 1.36 -11.89 -6.82
N ALA A 180 2.56 -12.01 -7.40
CA ALA A 180 3.67 -11.12 -7.10
C ALA A 180 3.34 -9.66 -7.45
N ASP A 181 2.68 -9.43 -8.58
CA ASP A 181 2.23 -8.09 -8.99
C ASP A 181 1.08 -7.58 -8.11
N VAL A 182 0.13 -8.41 -7.70
CA VAL A 182 -0.94 -8.03 -6.76
C VAL A 182 -0.35 -7.61 -5.40
N ILE A 183 0.66 -8.34 -4.89
CA ILE A 183 1.37 -7.97 -3.67
C ILE A 183 2.10 -6.64 -3.84
N LEU A 184 2.67 -6.37 -5.02
CA LEU A 184 3.31 -5.10 -5.32
C LEU A 184 2.29 -3.95 -5.38
N CYS A 185 1.13 -4.16 -6.01
CA CYS A 185 0.00 -3.22 -6.00
C CYS A 185 -0.43 -2.90 -4.58
N ALA A 186 -0.55 -3.91 -3.71
CA ALA A 186 -0.92 -3.74 -2.31
C ALA A 186 0.04 -2.79 -1.57
N LYS A 187 1.35 -3.03 -1.70
CA LYS A 187 2.40 -2.18 -1.11
C LYS A 187 2.35 -0.75 -1.63
N GLN A 188 2.09 -0.59 -2.93
CA GLN A 188 2.04 0.73 -3.53
C GLN A 188 0.80 1.51 -3.12
N VAL A 189 -0.35 0.85 -3.03
CA VAL A 189 -1.58 1.46 -2.54
C VAL A 189 -1.41 1.93 -1.09
N GLU A 190 -0.79 1.12 -0.22
CA GLU A 190 -0.48 1.53 1.16
C GLU A 190 0.42 2.77 1.19
N THR A 191 1.47 2.79 0.38
CA THR A 191 2.39 3.94 0.26
C THR A 191 1.65 5.20 -0.22
N LEU A 192 0.86 5.09 -1.29
CA LEU A 192 0.11 6.21 -1.84
C LEU A 192 -0.99 6.71 -0.87
N GLN A 193 -1.67 5.81 -0.16
CA GLN A 193 -2.66 6.18 0.86
C GLN A 193 -2.03 6.94 2.03
N THR A 194 -0.88 6.47 2.53
CA THR A 194 -0.16 7.12 3.64
C THR A 194 0.38 8.49 3.24
N GLU A 195 0.94 8.62 2.04
CA GLU A 195 1.39 9.90 1.46
C GLU A 195 0.23 10.87 1.26
N LEU A 196 -0.89 10.41 0.69
CA LEU A 196 -2.11 11.20 0.52
C LEU A 196 -2.62 11.72 1.87
N ALA A 197 -2.73 10.85 2.89
CA ALA A 197 -3.19 11.22 4.22
C ALA A 197 -2.28 12.25 4.89
N THR A 198 -0.96 12.05 4.78
CA THR A 198 0.05 12.96 5.34
C THR A 198 -0.01 14.33 4.66
N ARG A 199 -0.09 14.35 3.33
CA ARG A 199 -0.19 15.59 2.55
C ARG A 199 -1.50 16.32 2.83
N MET A 200 -2.61 15.59 2.99
CA MET A 200 -3.92 16.14 3.36
C MET A 200 -3.89 16.79 4.75
N LYS A 201 -3.23 16.16 5.73
CA LYS A 201 -3.04 16.72 7.08
C LYS A 201 -2.19 17.99 7.05
N LEU A 202 -1.08 17.99 6.32
CA LEU A 202 -0.24 19.18 6.15
C LEU A 202 -1.03 20.34 5.56
N LEU A 203 -1.77 20.08 4.47
CA LEU A 203 -2.57 21.09 3.79
C LEU A 203 -3.68 21.66 4.69
N ARG A 204 -4.30 20.82 5.54
CA ARG A 204 -5.25 21.29 6.56
C ARG A 204 -4.60 22.29 7.51
N VAL A 205 -3.42 21.99 8.06
CA VAL A 205 -2.71 22.91 8.97
C VAL A 205 -2.36 24.22 8.27
N THR A 206 -1.85 24.17 7.04
CA THR A 206 -1.47 25.36 6.27
C THR A 206 -2.67 26.27 5.96
N ILE A 207 -3.84 25.71 5.65
CA ILE A 207 -5.03 26.49 5.30
C ILE A 207 -5.79 27.00 6.54
N HIS A 208 -5.80 26.26 7.65
CA HIS A 208 -6.50 26.70 8.88
C HIS A 208 -5.69 27.69 9.73
N SER A 209 -4.37 27.72 9.58
CA SER A 209 -3.50 28.62 10.36
C SER A 209 -3.47 30.07 9.86
N LYS A 210 -3.99 30.35 8.66
CA LYS A 210 -3.90 31.68 8.03
C LYS A 210 -5.23 32.08 7.39
N THR A 211 -5.65 33.32 7.62
CA THR A 211 -6.86 33.92 7.00
C THR A 211 -6.74 34.07 5.48
N ALA A 212 -5.52 34.18 4.96
CA ALA A 212 -5.21 34.15 3.53
C ALA A 212 -3.88 33.40 3.30
N VAL A 213 -3.89 32.40 2.41
CA VAL A 213 -2.68 31.65 2.03
C VAL A 213 -2.32 31.97 0.58
N PRO A 214 -1.06 32.34 0.28
CA PRO A 214 -0.63 32.58 -1.09
C PRO A 214 -0.85 31.35 -1.99
N THR A 215 -1.38 31.57 -3.20
CA THR A 215 -1.64 30.52 -4.20
C THR A 215 -0.39 29.73 -4.57
N ALA A 216 0.77 30.41 -4.63
CA ALA A 216 2.07 29.79 -4.87
C ALA A 216 2.44 28.73 -3.81
N GLN A 217 1.94 28.85 -2.58
CA GLN A 217 2.19 27.89 -1.52
C GLN A 217 1.22 26.70 -1.58
N VAL A 218 -0.05 26.92 -1.91
CA VAL A 218 -1.09 25.87 -1.84
C VAL A 218 -1.23 25.04 -3.12
N PHE A 219 -1.02 25.61 -4.30
CA PHE A 219 -1.20 24.90 -5.58
C PHE A 219 -0.28 23.68 -5.74
N PRO A 220 0.99 23.71 -5.31
CA PRO A 220 1.84 22.51 -5.32
C PRO A 220 1.31 21.39 -4.42
N HIS A 221 0.66 21.73 -3.30
CA HIS A 221 0.04 20.72 -2.43
C HIS A 221 -1.19 20.07 -3.07
N PHE A 222 -2.08 20.86 -3.68
CA PHE A 222 -3.23 20.33 -4.42
C PHE A 222 -2.81 19.45 -5.60
N THR A 223 -1.81 19.90 -6.37
CA THR A 223 -1.26 19.12 -7.47
C THR A 223 -0.71 17.78 -6.99
N ALA A 224 0.03 17.76 -5.87
CA ALA A 224 0.53 16.52 -5.27
C ALA A 224 -0.61 15.59 -4.83
N LEU A 225 -1.67 16.11 -4.21
CA LEU A 225 -2.85 15.30 -3.83
C LEU A 225 -3.50 14.65 -5.04
N ALA A 226 -3.65 15.39 -6.14
CA ALA A 226 -4.20 14.83 -7.38
C ALA A 226 -3.30 13.73 -7.96
N LYS A 227 -1.97 13.88 -7.90
CA LYS A 227 -1.02 12.85 -8.35
C LYS A 227 -1.10 11.56 -7.53
N PHE A 228 -1.16 11.67 -6.21
CA PHE A 228 -1.31 10.48 -5.35
C PHE A 228 -2.65 9.79 -5.60
N TRP A 229 -3.72 10.57 -5.78
CA TRP A 229 -5.03 10.03 -6.09
C TRP A 229 -5.10 9.35 -7.46
N SER A 230 -4.50 9.93 -8.50
CA SER A 230 -4.42 9.28 -9.82
C SER A 230 -3.61 7.99 -9.74
N GLY A 231 -2.49 7.99 -9.01
CA GLY A 231 -1.73 6.77 -8.77
C GLY A 231 -2.55 5.66 -8.09
N LEU A 232 -3.39 6.01 -7.11
CA LEU A 232 -4.30 5.04 -6.49
C LEU A 232 -5.32 4.48 -7.49
N GLN A 233 -5.82 5.31 -8.40
CA GLN A 233 -6.73 4.86 -9.45
C GLN A 233 -6.02 3.92 -10.43
N ASP A 234 -4.81 4.24 -10.85
CA ASP A 234 -3.99 3.42 -11.74
C ASP A 234 -3.77 2.02 -11.15
N GLU A 235 -3.43 1.93 -9.84
CA GLU A 235 -3.27 0.64 -9.15
C GLU A 235 -4.59 -0.15 -9.07
N MET A 236 -5.73 0.50 -8.85
CA MET A 236 -7.03 -0.19 -8.80
C MET A 236 -7.44 -0.77 -10.16
N VAL A 237 -7.13 -0.06 -11.24
CA VAL A 237 -7.37 -0.57 -12.60
C VAL A 237 -6.46 -1.75 -12.89
N LEU A 238 -5.17 -1.65 -12.52
CA LEU A 238 -4.23 -2.77 -12.66
C LEU A 238 -4.70 -4.00 -11.89
N LEU A 239 -5.12 -3.84 -10.63
CA LEU A 239 -5.65 -4.93 -9.81
C LEU A 239 -6.84 -5.63 -10.48
N SER A 240 -7.78 -4.86 -11.03
CA SER A 240 -8.94 -5.43 -11.75
C SER A 240 -8.51 -6.22 -12.98
N ILE A 241 -7.50 -5.74 -13.72
CA ILE A 241 -6.99 -6.44 -14.90
C ILE A 241 -6.28 -7.74 -14.51
N LEU A 242 -5.47 -7.72 -13.44
CA LEU A 242 -4.80 -8.91 -12.90
C LEU A 242 -5.81 -9.95 -12.41
N GLY A 243 -6.87 -9.52 -11.72
CA GLY A 243 -7.98 -10.40 -11.32
C GLY A 243 -8.68 -11.02 -12.52
N ASN A 244 -9.02 -10.21 -13.53
CA ASN A 244 -9.63 -10.71 -14.77
C ASN A 244 -8.72 -11.69 -15.52
N MET A 245 -7.40 -11.49 -15.51
CA MET A 245 -6.47 -12.46 -16.11
C MET A 245 -6.53 -13.81 -15.41
N MET A 246 -6.57 -13.83 -14.07
CA MET A 246 -6.72 -15.06 -13.30
C MET A 246 -8.02 -15.79 -13.69
N GLU A 247 -9.15 -15.08 -13.72
CA GLU A 247 -10.44 -15.65 -14.12
C GLU A 247 -10.40 -16.24 -15.55
N ASN A 248 -9.77 -15.53 -16.49
CA ASN A 248 -9.64 -15.99 -17.86
C ASN A 248 -8.63 -17.15 -18.05
N LEU A 249 -7.78 -17.42 -17.06
CA LEU A 249 -6.88 -18.58 -17.09
C LEU A 249 -7.57 -19.87 -16.62
N GLN A 250 -8.63 -19.79 -15.82
CA GLN A 250 -9.36 -20.96 -15.29
C GLN A 250 -9.94 -21.89 -16.37
N PRO A 251 -10.55 -21.40 -17.48
CA PRO A 251 -11.12 -22.27 -18.50
C PRO A 251 -10.10 -23.22 -19.15
N PHE A 252 -8.83 -22.82 -19.23
CA PHE A 252 -7.77 -23.67 -19.78
C PHE A 252 -7.45 -24.88 -18.89
N LEU A 253 -7.79 -24.83 -17.59
CA LEU A 253 -7.73 -25.98 -16.69
C LEU A 253 -9.02 -26.79 -16.72
N ALA A 254 -10.18 -26.12 -16.76
CA ALA A 254 -11.48 -26.78 -16.79
C ALA A 254 -11.68 -27.65 -18.04
N ALA A 255 -11.14 -27.24 -19.19
CA ALA A 255 -11.15 -28.06 -20.41
C ALA A 255 -10.40 -29.38 -20.24
N GLN A 256 -9.40 -29.43 -19.36
CA GLN A 256 -8.63 -30.65 -19.09
C GLN A 256 -9.32 -31.56 -18.08
N SER A 257 -9.97 -31.01 -17.05
CA SER A 257 -10.67 -31.84 -16.06
C SER A 257 -11.81 -32.67 -16.65
N GLN A 258 -12.42 -32.23 -17.75
CA GLN A 258 -13.43 -33.00 -18.49
C GLN A 258 -12.85 -34.28 -19.15
N LEU A 259 -11.54 -34.32 -19.40
CA LEU A 259 -10.86 -35.44 -20.03
C LEU A 259 -10.42 -36.52 -19.03
N PHE A 260 -10.39 -36.21 -17.72
CA PHE A 260 -9.97 -37.13 -16.67
C PHE A 260 -11.12 -37.38 -15.68
N PRO A 261 -11.74 -38.57 -15.64
CA PRO A 261 -12.80 -38.84 -14.68
C PRO A 261 -12.26 -38.76 -13.24
N ASP A 262 -12.93 -37.94 -12.40
CA ASP A 262 -12.65 -37.71 -10.97
C ASP A 262 -12.44 -39.01 -10.17
N ALA A 263 -13.09 -40.10 -10.59
CA ALA A 263 -12.95 -41.42 -9.99
C ALA A 263 -11.51 -41.97 -10.09
N ALA A 264 -10.84 -41.80 -11.23
CA ALA A 264 -9.47 -42.25 -11.44
C ALA A 264 -8.46 -41.44 -10.59
N LEU A 265 -8.71 -40.14 -10.42
CA LEU A 265 -7.90 -39.25 -9.56
C LEU A 265 -8.12 -39.53 -8.06
N ARG A 266 -9.33 -39.94 -7.65
CA ARG A 266 -9.64 -40.30 -6.26
C ARG A 266 -9.12 -41.69 -5.88
N GLN A 267 -9.09 -42.62 -6.82
CA GLN A 267 -8.61 -44.00 -6.57
C GLN A 267 -7.09 -44.05 -6.36
N THR A 268 -6.32 -43.16 -6.98
CA THR A 268 -4.89 -42.96 -6.70
C THR A 268 -4.64 -42.30 -5.34
N LEU A 269 -5.52 -41.41 -4.88
CA LEU A 269 -5.47 -40.78 -3.54
C LEU A 269 -5.77 -41.73 -2.38
N ILE A 270 -6.59 -42.77 -2.57
CA ILE A 270 -6.87 -43.77 -1.52
C ILE A 270 -5.68 -44.69 -1.26
N CYS A 271 -4.88 -44.99 -2.31
CA CYS A 271 -3.69 -45.83 -2.19
C CYS A 271 -2.50 -45.08 -1.54
N TRP A 272 -2.54 -43.75 -1.53
CA TRP A 272 -1.55 -42.90 -0.88
C TRP A 272 -2.23 -42.02 0.17
N ARG A 273 -2.43 -42.55 1.39
CA ARG A 273 -2.21 -41.70 2.55
C ARG A 273 -0.75 -41.27 2.45
N PRO A 274 -0.42 -40.01 2.14
CA PRO A 274 0.97 -39.64 2.15
C PRO A 274 1.42 -39.82 3.59
N THR A 275 2.54 -40.51 3.78
CA THR A 275 3.49 -40.15 4.84
C THR A 275 3.91 -38.71 4.54
N PHE A 276 3.00 -37.76 4.79
CA PHE A 276 3.23 -36.34 4.67
C PHE A 276 4.27 -36.00 5.72
N VAL A 277 5.53 -35.97 5.31
CA VAL A 277 6.61 -35.48 6.14
C VAL A 277 6.41 -33.97 6.21
N LYS A 278 5.60 -33.53 7.19
CA LYS A 278 5.33 -32.13 7.52
C LYS A 278 6.60 -31.27 7.63
N SER A 279 7.74 -31.91 7.82
CA SER A 279 9.06 -31.30 8.00
C SER A 279 9.89 -31.16 6.72
N TYR A 280 9.42 -31.61 5.56
CA TYR A 280 10.16 -31.49 4.30
C TYR A 280 10.11 -30.05 3.77
N GLU A 281 11.28 -29.50 3.43
CA GLU A 281 11.42 -28.18 2.80
C GLU A 281 12.38 -28.30 1.62
N TRP A 282 12.01 -27.68 0.48
CA TRP A 282 12.77 -27.74 -0.77
C TRP A 282 14.00 -26.82 -0.79
N ASN A 283 14.08 -25.86 0.14
CA ASN A 283 15.16 -24.89 0.23
C ASN A 283 16.37 -25.47 0.98
N GLU A 284 17.47 -25.68 0.26
CA GLU A 284 18.71 -26.24 0.80
C GLU A 284 19.27 -25.44 2.00
N TRP A 285 19.10 -24.12 1.99
CA TRP A 285 19.59 -23.25 3.07
C TRP A 285 18.75 -23.35 4.36
N GLU A 286 17.46 -23.67 4.25
CA GLU A 286 16.64 -23.98 5.42
C GLU A 286 16.96 -25.37 5.96
N LEU A 287 17.20 -26.35 5.09
CA LEU A 287 17.65 -27.70 5.50
C LEU A 287 18.99 -27.63 6.25
N ARG A 288 19.95 -26.83 5.76
CA ARG A 288 21.24 -26.59 6.44
C ARG A 288 21.04 -25.93 7.81
N ARG A 289 20.18 -24.91 7.92
CA ARG A 289 19.87 -24.27 9.22
C ARG A 289 19.21 -25.24 10.21
N LYS A 290 18.26 -26.06 9.76
CA LYS A 290 17.62 -27.10 10.58
C LYS A 290 18.60 -28.16 11.04
N ALA A 291 19.49 -28.61 10.15
CA ALA A 291 20.55 -29.56 10.47
C ALA A 291 21.53 -29.00 11.52
N ILE A 292 21.95 -27.74 11.39
CA ILE A 292 22.79 -27.05 12.37
C ILE A 292 22.06 -26.93 13.71
N LYS A 293 20.75 -26.59 13.72
CA LYS A 293 19.94 -26.51 14.94
C LYS A 293 19.85 -27.87 15.64
N LEU A 294 19.64 -28.96 14.90
CA LEU A 294 19.63 -30.33 15.43
C LEU A 294 21.00 -30.77 15.95
N ALA A 295 22.08 -30.45 15.26
CA ALA A 295 23.45 -30.73 15.71
C ALA A 295 23.77 -29.97 17.01
N ASN A 296 23.37 -28.70 17.09
CA ASN A 296 23.49 -27.89 18.30
C ASN A 296 22.71 -28.51 19.46
N LEU A 297 21.49 -29.00 19.22
CA LEU A 297 20.67 -29.70 20.22
C LEU A 297 21.33 -31.02 20.68
N ARG A 298 21.96 -31.78 19.77
CA ARG A 298 22.73 -32.99 20.15
C ARG A 298 23.93 -32.66 21.05
N GLY A 299 24.53 -31.49 20.88
CA GLY A 299 25.61 -30.99 21.74
C GLY A 299 25.13 -30.33 23.05
N LYS A 300 23.82 -30.14 23.25
CA LYS A 300 23.28 -29.67 24.53
C LYS A 300 23.01 -30.86 25.44
N VAL A 301 23.78 -30.95 26.52
CA VAL A 301 23.50 -31.86 27.64
C VAL A 301 22.32 -31.28 28.42
N THR A 302 21.19 -31.98 28.46
CA THR A 302 20.05 -31.61 29.31
C THR A 302 20.45 -31.76 30.78
N HIS A 303 20.47 -30.65 31.52
CA HIS A 303 20.78 -30.67 32.97
C HIS A 303 19.57 -31.08 33.84
N SER A 304 18.43 -31.42 33.21
CA SER A 304 17.22 -31.94 33.84
C SER A 304 16.22 -32.25 32.70
N MET A 305 15.63 -33.44 32.70
CA MET A 305 14.47 -33.75 31.85
C MET A 305 13.32 -34.18 32.77
N GLN A 306 12.34 -33.31 32.96
CA GLN A 306 11.01 -33.77 33.39
C GLN A 306 10.34 -34.45 32.19
N THR A 307 10.17 -35.76 32.28
CA THR A 307 9.26 -36.53 31.41
C THR A 307 7.84 -36.49 31.97
N ASN A 308 6.82 -36.79 31.16
CA ASN A 308 5.41 -36.82 31.57
C ASN A 308 5.11 -37.76 32.78
N LEU A 309 6.00 -38.71 33.09
CA LEU A 309 5.91 -39.56 34.29
C LEU A 309 6.36 -38.85 35.58
N SER A 310 7.06 -37.72 35.50
CA SER A 310 7.45 -36.92 36.67
C SER A 310 6.27 -36.21 37.33
N HIS A 311 5.11 -36.17 36.67
CA HIS A 311 3.92 -35.46 37.15
C HIS A 311 3.23 -36.13 38.36
N MET A 312 3.65 -37.35 38.74
CA MET A 312 3.13 -38.09 39.89
C MET A 312 4.09 -38.15 41.09
N ARG A 313 5.21 -37.42 41.08
CA ARG A 313 6.03 -37.25 42.27
C ARG A 313 5.53 -36.04 43.05
N ARG A 314 4.71 -36.29 44.07
CA ARG A 314 4.40 -35.30 45.12
C ARG A 314 5.62 -35.18 46.04
N ASP A 315 6.48 -34.22 45.76
CA ASP A 315 7.32 -33.66 46.83
C ASP A 315 6.48 -32.61 47.56
N ASN A 316 6.00 -33.00 48.73
CA ASN A 316 5.25 -32.13 49.61
C ASN A 316 6.24 -31.38 50.51
N VAL A 317 6.91 -30.36 49.97
CA VAL A 317 7.63 -29.37 50.77
C VAL A 317 7.01 -28.02 50.49
N THR A 318 6.09 -27.62 51.37
CA THR A 318 5.51 -26.28 51.35
C THR A 318 6.56 -25.30 51.86
N GLN A 319 7.35 -24.71 50.96
CA GLN A 319 8.22 -23.60 51.33
C GLN A 319 7.36 -22.35 51.48
N THR A 320 7.01 -22.02 52.73
CA THR A 320 6.37 -20.75 53.07
C THR A 320 7.37 -19.61 52.89
N TYR A 321 7.21 -18.84 51.82
CA TYR A 321 7.79 -17.52 51.72
C TYR A 321 6.78 -16.52 52.27
N LEU A 322 7.09 -15.89 53.40
CA LEU A 322 6.39 -14.69 53.83
C LEU A 322 6.59 -13.62 52.75
N PRO A 323 5.53 -12.92 52.30
CA PRO A 323 5.67 -11.78 51.41
C PRO A 323 6.64 -10.78 52.05
N LYS A 324 7.72 -10.42 51.34
CA LYS A 324 8.57 -9.32 51.77
C LYS A 324 7.89 -8.02 51.39
N ASP A 325 7.79 -7.09 52.33
CA ASP A 325 7.31 -5.74 52.03
C ASP A 325 8.30 -5.04 51.10
N VAL A 326 7.86 -4.78 49.88
CA VAL A 326 8.61 -4.02 48.88
C VAL A 326 7.99 -2.64 48.80
N ALA A 327 8.65 -1.66 49.41
CA ALA A 327 8.30 -0.26 49.23
C ALA A 327 8.83 0.24 47.88
N CYS A 328 7.97 0.90 47.11
CA CYS A 328 8.36 1.57 45.87
C CYS A 328 8.17 3.08 46.06
N GLN A 329 9.26 3.85 45.96
CA GLN A 329 9.24 5.30 46.10
C GLN A 329 9.16 5.96 44.72
N SER A 330 8.17 6.80 44.49
CA SER A 330 8.14 7.65 43.30
C SER A 330 9.06 8.87 43.49
N LYS A 331 9.74 9.28 42.42
CA LYS A 331 10.59 10.47 42.43
C LYS A 331 9.73 11.70 42.69
N ARG A 332 10.06 12.46 43.74
CA ARG A 332 9.55 13.82 43.95
C ARG A 332 10.66 14.80 43.64
N ASP A 333 10.42 15.69 42.68
CA ASP A 333 11.35 16.77 42.39
C ASP A 333 11.01 17.98 43.27
N GLY A 334 12.00 18.44 44.05
CA GLY A 334 11.91 19.65 44.86
C GLY A 334 12.68 20.79 44.19
N LYS A 335 12.13 22.01 44.24
CA LYS A 335 12.84 23.23 43.86
C LYS A 335 12.95 24.13 45.08
N SER A 336 14.13 24.72 45.30
CA SER A 336 14.30 25.81 46.26
C SER A 336 14.32 27.12 45.47
N ASN A 337 13.49 28.08 45.87
CA ASN A 337 13.50 29.42 45.29
C ASN A 337 14.37 30.29 46.21
N VAL A 338 15.49 30.80 45.71
CA VAL A 338 16.28 31.77 46.47
C VAL A 338 15.69 33.18 46.29
N PRO A 339 15.62 34.01 47.33
CA PRO A 339 15.09 35.36 47.19
C PRO A 339 15.99 36.13 46.23
N LYS A 340 15.38 36.71 45.18
CA LYS A 340 16.11 37.46 44.15
C LYS A 340 16.47 38.84 44.70
N PRO A 341 17.76 39.22 44.77
CA PRO A 341 18.14 40.50 45.30
C PRO A 341 17.59 41.63 44.43
N GLN A 342 16.72 42.47 45.01
CA GLN A 342 16.21 43.67 44.37
C GLN A 342 16.74 44.88 45.11
N VAL A 343 17.51 45.70 44.41
CA VAL A 343 18.10 46.91 44.96
C VAL A 343 17.54 48.09 44.19
N TYR A 344 16.96 49.04 44.92
CA TYR A 344 16.56 50.31 44.36
C TYR A 344 17.60 51.38 44.69
N LEU A 345 18.02 52.12 43.67
CA LEU A 345 18.95 53.23 43.81
C LEU A 345 18.21 54.52 43.50
N ALA A 346 18.00 55.34 44.53
CA ALA A 346 17.34 56.63 44.42
C ALA A 346 18.36 57.77 44.37
N GLY A 347 18.02 58.87 43.72
CA GLY A 347 18.83 60.10 43.72
C GLY A 347 19.92 60.17 42.63
N LEU A 348 19.96 59.22 41.69
CA LEU A 348 20.92 59.21 40.58
C LEU A 348 20.56 60.16 39.41
N ARG A 349 19.34 60.72 39.39
CA ARG A 349 18.97 61.78 38.43
C ARG A 349 19.22 63.12 39.12
N GLY A 350 20.35 63.73 38.83
CA GLY A 350 20.75 65.03 39.38
C GLY A 350 19.65 66.09 39.21
N GLY A 351 19.13 66.57 40.34
CA GLY A 351 18.20 67.69 40.39
C GLY A 351 18.95 69.02 40.33
N LYS A 352 18.34 70.04 39.70
CA LYS A 352 19.01 71.29 39.29
C LYS A 352 19.53 72.18 40.42
N ASN A 353 19.33 71.88 41.69
CA ASN A 353 19.81 72.69 42.81
C ASN A 353 20.16 71.81 44.02
N GLN A 354 21.41 71.31 44.09
CA GLN A 354 22.31 71.32 45.25
C GLN A 354 23.46 70.32 45.08
N HIS A 355 24.59 70.71 45.68
CA HIS A 355 25.92 70.12 45.54
C HIS A 355 25.97 68.68 46.06
N TYR A 356 26.72 67.83 45.35
CA TYR A 356 26.92 66.38 45.53
C TYR A 356 25.66 65.48 45.38
N THR A 357 25.71 64.54 44.43
CA THR A 357 24.70 63.47 44.29
C THR A 357 24.80 62.49 45.45
N HIS A 358 23.86 62.54 46.39
CA HIS A 358 23.76 61.56 47.47
C HIS A 358 22.94 60.34 47.01
N MET A 359 23.62 59.23 46.71
CA MET A 359 22.96 57.98 46.33
C MET A 359 22.42 57.27 47.58
N ILE A 360 21.12 56.98 47.58
CA ILE A 360 20.51 56.13 48.62
C ILE A 360 20.24 54.76 48.01
N LYS A 361 20.90 53.74 48.58
CA LYS A 361 20.70 52.33 48.23
C LYS A 361 19.73 51.70 49.21
N THR A 362 18.55 51.32 48.74
CA THR A 362 17.58 50.55 49.53
C THR A 362 17.49 49.12 49.03
N ASN A 363 17.52 48.18 49.97
CA ASN A 363 17.33 46.76 49.69
C ASN A 363 15.82 46.45 49.77
N LEU A 364 15.25 46.00 48.66
CA LEU A 364 13.83 45.63 48.51
C LEU A 364 13.64 44.12 48.35
N THR A 365 14.67 43.33 48.64
CA THR A 365 14.60 41.87 48.55
C THR A 365 13.57 41.35 49.53
N ARG A 366 12.51 40.73 49.03
CA ARG A 366 11.50 40.05 49.85
C ARG A 366 12.02 38.72 50.34
N SER A 367 11.63 38.30 51.54
CA SER A 367 11.93 36.96 52.01
C SER A 367 11.13 35.92 51.21
N VAL A 368 11.51 34.65 51.27
CA VAL A 368 10.81 33.59 50.51
C VAL A 368 9.42 33.28 51.11
N ASP A 369 9.19 33.72 52.35
CA ASP A 369 8.00 33.41 53.14
C ASP A 369 6.98 34.58 53.22
N ASP A 370 7.31 35.75 52.65
CA ASP A 370 6.43 36.93 52.49
C ASP A 370 5.75 36.95 51.10
#